data_AF-A0A0F9NLE3-F1
#
_entry.id   AF-A0A0F9NLE3-F1
#
_cell.length_a   1.000
_cell.length_b   1.000
_cell.length_c   1.000
_cell.angle_alpha   90.00
_cell.angle_beta   90.00
_cell.angle_gamma   90.00
#
_symmetry.space_group_name_H-M   'P 1'
#
loop_
_entity.id
_entity.type
_entity.pdbx_description
1 polymer ?
#
loop_
_entity_poly.entity_id
_entity_poly.type
_entity_poly.pdbx_seq_one_letter_code
_entity_poly.pdbx_strand_id
1 'polypeptide(L)'
;VNLMSETNFPRFGAEDFTPFIDRVMDSDADGVLISVWGGDLVNFVRQANNRGFFDKDFELLFTVGAATEVLSALGDEMPEGVHLSTRYWYDAYDNAVNTHFVKAYIDAYGVPPSYNAEGAYAAIYAYKKAIEAAGNTDGAAIAKALSGMSLDAPNGTITFRKGDNQAMVSPNWGVSGPMNPEYGIRTLMDLQIFDGEEVARSVEETGCKL
;
A
#
# COMPACT_ATOMS: atom_id res chain seq x y z
N VAL A 1 5.34 -22.34 5.75
CA VAL A 1 3.93 -22.03 5.42
C VAL A 1 3.49 -22.93 4.29
N ASN A 2 2.45 -23.73 4.46
CA ASN A 2 1.83 -24.48 3.37
C ASN A 2 0.74 -23.59 2.77
N LEU A 3 0.88 -23.18 1.52
CA LEU A 3 -0.17 -22.43 0.83
C LEU A 3 -1.27 -23.40 0.43
N MET A 4 -2.51 -23.12 0.82
CA MET A 4 -3.65 -23.88 0.34
C MET A 4 -3.75 -23.76 -1.19
N SER A 5 -4.09 -24.86 -1.85
CA SER A 5 -4.21 -24.90 -3.32
C SER A 5 -5.42 -24.12 -3.84
N GLU A 6 -6.38 -23.81 -2.98
CA GLU A 6 -7.61 -23.10 -3.34
C GLU A 6 -7.45 -21.60 -3.11
N THR A 7 -7.52 -20.83 -4.18
CA THR A 7 -7.51 -19.36 -4.17
C THR A 7 -8.91 -18.83 -4.49
N ASN A 8 -9.40 -17.94 -3.63
CA ASN A 8 -10.71 -17.32 -3.76
C ASN A 8 -10.61 -15.98 -4.52
N PHE A 9 -10.93 -16.00 -5.81
CA PHE A 9 -10.94 -14.79 -6.64
C PHE A 9 -12.38 -14.29 -6.86
N PRO A 10 -12.83 -13.24 -6.14
CA PRO A 10 -14.03 -12.53 -6.51
C PRO A 10 -13.89 -11.97 -7.92
N ARG A 11 -15.00 -11.91 -8.66
CA ARG A 11 -15.02 -11.22 -9.95
C ARG A 11 -14.76 -9.74 -9.71
N PHE A 12 -14.17 -9.07 -10.70
CA PHE A 12 -14.01 -7.62 -10.64
C PHE A 12 -15.39 -6.94 -10.45
N GLY A 13 -15.48 -6.07 -9.44
CA GLY A 13 -16.74 -5.43 -9.05
C GLY A 13 -17.73 -6.34 -8.31
N ALA A 14 -17.25 -7.41 -7.67
CA ALA A 14 -18.08 -8.22 -6.79
C ALA A 14 -18.57 -7.38 -5.60
N GLU A 15 -19.88 -7.31 -5.41
CA GLU A 15 -20.50 -6.63 -4.27
C GLU A 15 -20.70 -7.56 -3.07
N ASP A 16 -20.73 -8.87 -3.30
CA ASP A 16 -20.92 -9.89 -2.27
C ASP A 16 -19.66 -10.76 -2.10
N PHE A 17 -19.03 -10.63 -0.94
CA PHE A 17 -17.86 -11.39 -0.52
C PHE A 17 -18.23 -12.56 0.40
N THR A 18 -19.49 -12.67 0.83
CA THR A 18 -19.98 -13.69 1.79
C THR A 18 -19.59 -15.12 1.42
N PRO A 19 -19.75 -15.59 0.16
CA PRO A 19 -19.37 -16.96 -0.19
C PRO A 19 -17.87 -17.25 -0.05
N PHE A 20 -17.02 -16.23 -0.22
CA PHE A 20 -15.58 -16.36 -0.07
C PHE A 20 -15.17 -16.33 1.42
N ILE A 21 -15.83 -15.47 2.20
CA ILE A 21 -15.67 -15.41 3.66
C ILE A 21 -16.03 -16.77 4.27
N ASP A 22 -17.21 -17.31 3.93
CA ASP A 22 -17.70 -18.58 4.45
C ASP A 22 -16.74 -19.74 4.13
N ARG A 23 -16.23 -19.80 2.89
CA ARG A 23 -15.27 -20.82 2.48
C ARG A 23 -13.98 -20.77 3.31
N VAL A 24 -13.49 -19.58 3.63
CA VAL A 24 -12.29 -19.44 4.47
C VAL A 24 -12.61 -19.83 5.92
N MET A 25 -13.77 -19.41 6.45
CA MET A 25 -14.20 -19.76 7.82
C MET A 25 -14.41 -21.25 8.04
N ASP A 26 -14.77 -21.99 6.98
CA ASP A 26 -14.95 -23.44 6.97
C ASP A 26 -13.66 -24.22 6.67
N SER A 27 -12.55 -23.52 6.41
CA SER A 27 -11.24 -24.14 6.14
C SER A 27 -10.43 -24.38 7.42
N ASP A 28 -9.48 -25.31 7.36
CA ASP A 28 -8.50 -25.56 8.42
C ASP A 28 -7.28 -24.60 8.32
N ALA A 29 -7.46 -23.40 7.78
CA ALA A 29 -6.37 -22.45 7.61
C ALA A 29 -5.95 -21.85 8.96
N ASP A 30 -4.65 -21.80 9.24
CA ASP A 30 -4.11 -21.05 10.39
C ASP A 30 -4.04 -19.54 10.12
N GLY A 31 -4.08 -19.13 8.85
CA GLY A 31 -3.95 -17.74 8.47
C GLY A 31 -4.44 -17.44 7.05
N VAL A 32 -4.73 -16.16 6.81
CA VAL A 32 -5.41 -15.68 5.60
C VAL A 32 -4.66 -14.48 5.03
N LEU A 33 -4.16 -14.65 3.80
CA LEU A 33 -3.64 -13.55 2.99
C LEU A 33 -4.79 -12.89 2.21
N ILE A 34 -5.11 -11.66 2.56
CA ILE A 34 -6.20 -10.87 2.01
C ILE A 34 -5.63 -9.83 1.05
N SER A 35 -5.91 -10.01 -0.25
CA SER A 35 -5.38 -9.15 -1.32
C SER A 35 -6.45 -8.31 -2.04
N VAL A 36 -7.63 -8.15 -1.43
CA VAL A 36 -8.60 -7.12 -1.83
C VAL A 36 -8.18 -5.76 -1.27
N TRP A 37 -8.56 -4.68 -1.95
CA TRP A 37 -8.06 -3.33 -1.69
C TRP A 37 -9.12 -2.27 -1.96
N GLY A 38 -8.89 -1.04 -1.48
CA GLY A 38 -9.80 0.08 -1.71
C GLY A 38 -11.23 -0.23 -1.25
N GLY A 39 -12.22 0.12 -2.09
CA GLY A 39 -13.64 -0.12 -1.80
C GLY A 39 -14.00 -1.60 -1.59
N ASP A 40 -13.34 -2.51 -2.32
CA ASP A 40 -13.56 -3.96 -2.16
C ASP A 40 -13.10 -4.44 -0.78
N LEU A 41 -11.98 -3.90 -0.27
CA LEU A 41 -11.53 -4.19 1.08
C LEU A 41 -12.49 -3.63 2.14
N VAL A 42 -12.99 -2.40 1.94
CA VAL A 42 -14.00 -1.82 2.85
C VAL A 42 -15.25 -2.71 2.90
N ASN A 43 -15.72 -3.16 1.74
CA ASN A 43 -16.88 -4.03 1.64
C ASN A 43 -16.62 -5.42 2.26
N PHE A 44 -15.47 -6.01 1.98
CA PHE A 44 -15.03 -7.28 2.56
C PHE A 44 -15.02 -7.22 4.09
N VAL A 45 -14.37 -6.21 4.69
CA VAL A 45 -14.26 -6.09 6.16
C VAL A 45 -15.63 -5.96 6.81
N ARG A 46 -16.54 -5.17 6.25
CA ARG A 46 -17.92 -5.04 6.73
C ARG A 46 -18.68 -6.35 6.71
N GLN A 47 -18.59 -7.09 5.61
CA GLN A 47 -19.25 -8.40 5.49
C GLN A 47 -18.60 -9.43 6.42
N ALA A 48 -17.27 -9.42 6.53
CA ALA A 48 -16.50 -10.29 7.41
C ALA A 48 -16.87 -10.07 8.89
N ASN A 49 -17.03 -8.82 9.33
CA ASN A 49 -17.56 -8.46 10.65
C ASN A 49 -18.94 -9.09 10.90
N ASN A 50 -19.88 -8.93 9.96
CA ASN A 50 -21.25 -9.48 10.10
C ASN A 50 -21.28 -11.02 10.16
N ARG A 51 -20.24 -11.69 9.64
CA ARG A 51 -20.12 -13.15 9.65
C ARG A 51 -19.36 -13.68 10.85
N GLY A 52 -18.75 -12.83 11.68
CA GLY A 52 -17.86 -13.26 12.77
C GLY A 52 -16.53 -13.82 12.27
N PHE A 53 -16.07 -13.37 11.09
CA PHE A 53 -14.82 -13.82 10.51
C PHE A 53 -13.61 -13.50 11.42
N PHE A 54 -13.61 -12.29 12.01
CA PHE A 54 -12.55 -11.83 12.89
C PHE A 54 -12.60 -12.43 14.30
N ASP A 55 -13.64 -13.20 14.63
CA ASP A 55 -13.72 -13.97 15.87
C ASP A 55 -13.02 -15.34 15.75
N LYS A 56 -12.59 -15.71 14.53
CA LYS A 56 -11.81 -16.93 14.28
C LYS A 56 -10.34 -16.70 14.65
N ASP A 57 -9.69 -17.78 15.07
CA ASP A 57 -8.26 -17.80 15.39
C ASP A 57 -7.42 -17.89 14.11
N PHE A 58 -7.51 -16.85 13.27
CA PHE A 58 -6.73 -16.72 12.05
C PHE A 58 -5.64 -15.68 12.23
N GLU A 59 -4.45 -16.00 11.73
CA GLU A 59 -3.43 -15.00 11.45
C GLU A 59 -3.81 -14.22 10.18
N LEU A 60 -4.13 -12.94 10.31
CA LEU A 60 -4.67 -12.15 9.20
C LEU A 60 -3.66 -11.17 8.65
N LEU A 61 -3.50 -11.20 7.33
CA LEU A 61 -2.59 -10.33 6.60
C LEU A 61 -3.26 -9.64 5.42
N PHE A 62 -3.29 -8.31 5.45
CA PHE A 62 -3.82 -7.47 4.40
C PHE A 62 -2.70 -6.84 3.58
N THR A 63 -2.58 -7.20 2.29
CA THR A 63 -1.45 -6.77 1.45
C THR A 63 -1.37 -5.27 1.21
N VAL A 64 -2.50 -4.56 1.35
CA VAL A 64 -2.63 -3.09 1.24
C VAL A 64 -3.66 -2.54 2.24
N GLY A 65 -3.75 -3.14 3.43
CA GLY A 65 -4.75 -2.79 4.44
C GLY A 65 -4.49 -1.49 5.19
N ALA A 66 -3.25 -0.97 5.19
CA ALA A 66 -2.89 0.28 5.87
C ALA A 66 -3.08 1.54 4.99
N ALA A 67 -3.87 1.43 3.92
CA ALA A 67 -4.24 2.59 3.11
C ALA A 67 -5.10 3.55 3.95
N THR A 68 -4.67 4.80 4.15
CA THR A 68 -5.36 5.72 5.08
C THR A 68 -6.80 6.00 4.65
N GLU A 69 -7.10 6.02 3.35
CA GLU A 69 -8.46 6.17 2.84
C GLU A 69 -9.38 4.98 3.19
N VAL A 70 -8.81 3.76 3.27
CA VAL A 70 -9.55 2.56 3.68
C VAL A 70 -9.76 2.57 5.19
N LEU A 71 -8.70 2.90 5.94
CA LEU A 71 -8.79 3.00 7.40
C LEU A 71 -9.76 4.10 7.84
N SER A 72 -9.81 5.25 7.14
CA SER A 72 -10.80 6.30 7.40
C SER A 72 -12.23 5.84 7.09
N ALA A 73 -12.41 5.04 6.04
CA ALA A 73 -13.74 4.53 5.68
C ALA A 73 -14.25 3.45 6.64
N LEU A 74 -13.35 2.67 7.24
CA LEU A 74 -13.69 1.58 8.17
C LEU A 74 -13.75 2.05 9.62
N GLY A 75 -12.87 2.98 10.04
CA GLY A 75 -12.75 3.38 11.43
C GLY A 75 -12.60 2.17 12.35
N ASP A 76 -13.51 2.03 13.31
CA ASP A 76 -13.52 0.93 14.28
C ASP A 76 -13.84 -0.45 13.66
N GLU A 77 -14.40 -0.49 12.45
CA GLU A 77 -14.71 -1.73 11.74
C GLU A 77 -13.45 -2.48 11.29
N MET A 78 -12.31 -1.78 11.13
CA MET A 78 -11.02 -2.45 10.92
C MET A 78 -10.56 -3.07 12.26
N PRO A 79 -10.36 -4.39 12.34
CA PRO A 79 -9.93 -5.05 13.57
C PRO A 79 -8.57 -4.55 14.03
N GLU A 80 -8.36 -4.58 15.35
CA GLU A 80 -7.05 -4.39 15.98
C GLU A 80 -6.28 -5.72 15.99
N GLY A 81 -4.95 -5.66 15.96
CA GLY A 81 -4.09 -6.83 16.06
C GLY A 81 -3.85 -7.58 14.74
N VAL A 82 -4.32 -7.08 13.59
CA VAL A 82 -4.10 -7.73 12.29
C VAL A 82 -2.92 -7.11 11.54
N HIS A 83 -2.25 -7.89 10.69
CA HIS A 83 -1.15 -7.39 9.89
C HIS A 83 -1.63 -6.56 8.70
N LEU A 84 -1.13 -5.33 8.60
CA LEU A 84 -1.45 -4.40 7.52
C LEU A 84 -0.17 -3.97 6.80
N SER A 85 -0.17 -4.12 5.48
CA SER A 85 0.86 -3.59 4.59
C SER A 85 0.38 -2.34 3.85
N THR A 86 1.32 -1.49 3.43
CA THR A 86 1.13 -0.34 2.55
C THR A 86 2.43 -0.03 1.82
N ARG A 87 2.37 0.69 0.68
CA ARG A 87 3.59 1.19 0.01
C ARG A 87 4.21 2.39 0.70
N TYR A 88 3.45 3.07 1.54
CA TYR A 88 3.88 4.23 2.32
C TYR A 88 2.94 4.41 3.53
N TRP A 89 3.53 4.63 4.70
CA TRP A 89 2.85 5.08 5.91
C TRP A 89 3.37 6.46 6.31
N TYR A 90 2.47 7.39 6.59
CA TYR A 90 2.81 8.81 6.74
C TYR A 90 3.75 9.11 7.91
N ASP A 91 3.71 8.29 8.96
CA ASP A 91 4.52 8.43 10.18
C ASP A 91 5.77 7.53 10.17
N ALA A 92 6.09 6.90 9.03
CA ALA A 92 7.18 5.94 8.95
C ALA A 92 8.57 6.57 8.73
N TYR A 93 8.63 7.83 8.28
CA TYR A 93 9.85 8.43 7.76
C TYR A 93 10.19 9.75 8.44
N ASP A 94 11.36 9.81 9.08
CA ASP A 94 11.92 11.02 9.67
C ASP A 94 12.83 11.74 8.67
N ASN A 95 12.21 12.44 7.71
CA ASN A 95 12.93 13.27 6.76
C ASN A 95 12.12 14.52 6.38
N ALA A 96 12.82 15.57 5.92
CA ALA A 96 12.21 16.86 5.63
C ALA A 96 11.16 16.81 4.50
N VAL A 97 11.31 15.92 3.52
CA VAL A 97 10.35 15.77 2.41
C VAL A 97 9.04 15.19 2.94
N ASN A 98 9.11 14.16 3.79
CA ASN A 98 7.96 13.56 4.44
C ASN A 98 7.25 14.56 5.36
N THR A 99 8.00 15.23 6.24
CA THR A 99 7.44 16.24 7.16
C THR A 99 6.71 17.35 6.40
N HIS A 100 7.29 17.84 5.30
CA HIS A 100 6.66 18.86 4.48
C HIS A 100 5.40 18.33 3.79
N PHE A 101 5.48 17.16 3.16
CA PHE A 101 4.37 16.55 2.42
C PHE A 101 3.18 16.24 3.34
N VAL A 102 3.42 15.54 4.46
CA VAL A 102 2.38 15.17 5.42
C VAL A 102 1.70 16.42 5.97
N LYS A 103 2.47 17.43 6.38
CA LYS A 103 1.91 18.69 6.87
C LYS A 103 1.05 19.37 5.81
N ALA A 104 1.57 19.54 4.59
CA ALA A 104 0.84 20.20 3.52
C ALA A 104 -0.46 19.46 3.14
N TYR A 105 -0.42 18.12 3.18
CA TYR A 105 -1.58 17.29 2.90
C TYR A 105 -2.63 17.41 4.01
N ILE A 106 -2.23 17.35 5.29
CA ILE A 106 -3.15 17.54 6.42
C ILE A 106 -3.74 18.96 6.42
N ASP A 107 -2.94 20.00 6.16
CA ASP A 107 -3.44 21.38 6.06
C ASP A 107 -4.52 21.53 4.97
N ALA A 108 -4.39 20.79 3.86
CA ALA A 108 -5.30 20.86 2.72
C ALA A 108 -6.55 19.98 2.87
N TYR A 109 -6.42 18.81 3.50
CA TYR A 109 -7.46 17.76 3.49
C TYR A 109 -7.92 17.30 4.87
N GLY A 110 -7.26 17.73 5.94
CA GLY A 110 -7.62 17.41 7.33
C GLY A 110 -7.34 15.97 7.77
N VAL A 111 -6.70 15.16 6.92
CA VAL A 111 -6.39 13.75 7.19
C VAL A 111 -4.98 13.39 6.69
N PRO A 112 -4.33 12.35 7.22
CA PRO A 112 -3.02 11.93 6.74
C PRO A 112 -3.05 11.39 5.29
N PRO A 113 -1.97 11.62 4.51
CA PRO A 113 -1.89 11.14 3.14
C PRO A 113 -1.83 9.61 3.06
N SER A 114 -2.43 9.06 2.01
CA SER A 114 -2.26 7.65 1.66
C SER A 114 -1.04 7.45 0.77
N TYR A 115 -0.66 6.19 0.55
CA TYR A 115 0.38 5.84 -0.43
C TYR A 115 0.02 6.30 -1.85
N ASN A 116 -1.27 6.47 -2.18
CA ASN A 116 -1.69 6.98 -3.48
C ASN A 116 -1.33 8.46 -3.62
N ALA A 117 -1.57 9.24 -2.56
CA ALA A 117 -1.20 10.66 -2.51
C ALA A 117 0.31 10.85 -2.54
N GLU A 118 1.05 10.02 -1.79
CA GLU A 118 2.52 10.04 -1.80
C GLU A 118 3.07 9.70 -3.19
N GLY A 119 2.60 8.62 -3.80
CA GLY A 119 3.05 8.21 -5.13
C GLY A 119 2.76 9.27 -6.20
N ALA A 120 1.60 9.95 -6.11
CA ALA A 120 1.27 11.06 -7.00
C ALA A 120 2.19 12.27 -6.78
N TYR A 121 2.49 12.60 -5.52
CA TYR A 121 3.46 13.64 -5.16
C TYR A 121 4.83 13.33 -5.76
N ALA A 122 5.39 12.15 -5.47
CA ALA A 122 6.69 11.72 -5.97
C ALA A 122 6.74 11.69 -7.51
N ALA A 123 5.69 11.20 -8.18
CA ALA A 123 5.62 11.15 -9.64
C ALA A 123 5.69 12.53 -10.31
N ILE A 124 5.04 13.55 -9.75
CA ILE A 124 5.09 14.91 -10.28
C ILE A 124 6.49 15.51 -10.13
N TYR A 125 7.16 15.31 -8.99
CA TYR A 125 8.53 15.78 -8.80
C TYR A 125 9.53 15.03 -9.69
N ALA A 126 9.34 13.73 -9.89
CA ALA A 126 10.13 12.95 -10.85
C ALA A 126 9.95 13.47 -12.28
N TYR A 127 8.71 13.70 -12.71
CA TYR A 127 8.39 14.23 -14.03
C TYR A 127 9.00 15.62 -14.26
N LYS A 128 8.89 16.52 -13.26
CA LYS A 128 9.56 17.83 -13.28
C LYS A 128 11.07 17.68 -13.45
N LYS A 129 11.72 16.86 -12.62
CA LYS A 129 13.18 16.64 -12.67
C LYS A 129 13.62 16.08 -14.02
N ALA A 130 12.83 15.19 -14.61
CA ALA A 130 13.09 14.64 -15.93
C ALA A 130 12.94 15.66 -17.06
N ILE A 131 11.96 16.56 -17.01
CA ILE A 131 11.84 17.69 -17.95
C ILE A 131 13.06 18.62 -17.85
N GLU A 132 13.47 18.96 -16.62
CA GLU A 132 14.64 19.82 -16.39
C GLU A 132 15.92 19.16 -16.94
N ALA A 133 16.08 17.85 -16.75
CA ALA A 133 17.20 17.09 -17.30
C ALA A 133 17.15 16.93 -18.83
N ALA A 134 15.96 16.79 -19.41
CA ALA A 134 15.77 16.68 -20.86
C ALA A 134 15.95 18.02 -21.58
N GLY A 135 15.72 19.14 -20.88
CA GLY A 135 15.77 20.49 -21.45
C GLY A 135 14.63 20.83 -22.41
N ASN A 136 13.60 19.98 -22.47
CA ASN A 136 12.42 20.13 -23.32
C ASN A 136 11.27 19.27 -22.79
N THR A 137 10.10 19.34 -23.45
CA THR A 137 8.91 18.56 -23.08
C THR A 137 8.63 17.41 -24.05
N ASP A 138 9.63 16.94 -24.79
CA ASP A 138 9.50 15.77 -25.66
C ASP A 138 9.37 14.49 -24.83
N GLY A 139 8.35 13.69 -25.11
CA GLY A 139 8.02 12.51 -24.30
C GLY A 139 9.13 11.45 -24.31
N ALA A 140 9.82 11.26 -25.44
CA ALA A 140 10.91 10.28 -25.53
C ALA A 140 12.15 10.76 -24.78
N ALA A 141 12.46 12.06 -24.85
CA ALA A 141 13.53 12.67 -24.09
C ALA A 141 13.27 12.57 -22.57
N ILE A 142 12.05 12.85 -22.12
CA ILE A 142 11.65 12.73 -20.70
C ILE A 142 11.73 11.27 -20.24
N ALA A 143 11.18 10.32 -21.01
CA ALA A 143 11.22 8.89 -20.66
C ALA A 143 12.66 8.38 -20.54
N LYS A 144 13.54 8.81 -21.45
CA LYS A 144 14.97 8.50 -21.37
C LYS A 144 15.63 9.11 -20.14
N ALA A 145 15.24 10.33 -19.74
CA ALA A 145 15.76 10.99 -18.55
C ALA A 145 15.30 10.32 -17.25
N LEU A 146 14.08 9.79 -17.21
CA LEU A 146 13.56 9.05 -16.05
C LEU A 146 14.30 7.73 -15.80
N SER A 147 14.77 7.04 -16.84
CA SER A 147 15.40 5.72 -16.67
C SER A 147 16.73 5.81 -15.90
N GLY A 148 16.77 5.22 -14.71
CA GLY A 148 17.88 5.31 -13.76
C GLY A 148 17.93 6.59 -12.95
N MET A 149 16.89 7.43 -13.01
CA MET A 149 16.79 8.64 -12.20
C MET A 149 16.47 8.29 -10.74
N SER A 150 17.18 8.94 -9.82
CA SER A 150 16.84 8.93 -8.39
C SER A 150 16.31 10.29 -7.94
N LEU A 151 15.44 10.33 -6.95
CA LEU A 151 14.98 11.55 -6.28
C LEU A 151 14.62 11.28 -4.82
N ASP A 152 14.72 12.31 -4.00
CA ASP A 152 14.21 12.29 -2.63
C ASP A 152 12.69 12.46 -2.67
N ALA A 153 11.98 11.51 -2.05
CA ALA A 153 10.53 11.46 -1.92
C ALA A 153 10.15 11.27 -0.43
N PRO A 154 8.85 11.41 -0.07
CA PRO A 154 8.42 11.21 1.32
C PRO A 154 8.83 9.84 1.88
N ASN A 155 8.76 8.79 1.07
CA ASN A 155 9.18 7.42 1.42
C ASN A 155 10.69 7.15 1.30
N GLY A 156 11.53 8.21 1.26
CA GLY A 156 12.97 8.10 1.09
C GLY A 156 13.41 8.31 -0.35
N THR A 157 14.64 7.92 -0.68
CA THR A 157 15.15 8.04 -2.05
C THR A 157 14.54 6.94 -2.93
N ILE A 158 13.79 7.35 -3.95
CA ILE A 158 13.27 6.43 -4.97
C ILE A 158 14.17 6.46 -6.20
N THR A 159 14.34 5.31 -6.84
CA THR A 159 15.06 5.18 -8.12
C THR A 159 14.19 4.47 -9.14
N PHE A 160 14.07 5.03 -10.35
CA PHE A 160 13.45 4.34 -11.47
C PHE A 160 14.46 3.37 -12.06
N ARG A 161 14.31 2.08 -11.73
CA ARG A 161 15.26 1.03 -12.10
C ARG A 161 15.40 0.92 -13.62
N LYS A 162 16.65 0.79 -14.07
CA LYS A 162 16.93 0.55 -15.49
C LYS A 162 16.50 -0.86 -15.86
N GLY A 163 15.93 -1.02 -17.06
CA GLY A 163 15.53 -2.31 -17.62
C GLY A 163 14.02 -2.60 -17.53
N ASP A 164 13.32 -2.03 -16.54
CA ASP A 164 11.86 -2.14 -16.41
C ASP A 164 11.15 -0.82 -16.05
N ASN A 165 11.91 0.26 -15.79
CA ASN A 165 11.42 1.56 -15.36
C ASN A 165 10.56 1.51 -14.08
N GLN A 166 10.69 0.47 -13.26
CA GLN A 166 10.00 0.35 -11.98
C GLN A 166 10.56 1.38 -10.99
N ALA A 167 9.69 2.15 -10.34
CA ALA A 167 10.09 2.93 -9.18
C ALA A 167 10.35 1.99 -8.01
N MET A 168 11.59 1.94 -7.53
CA MET A 168 11.98 1.13 -6.38
C MET A 168 11.52 1.84 -5.11
N VAL A 169 10.58 1.20 -4.40
CA VAL A 169 9.93 1.72 -3.21
C VAL A 169 9.99 0.68 -2.10
N SER A 170 10.21 1.15 -0.88
CA SER A 170 10.30 0.30 0.30
C SER A 170 8.93 0.15 0.96
N PRO A 171 8.24 -1.00 0.85
CA PRO A 171 6.93 -1.17 1.44
C PRO A 171 7.01 -1.18 2.97
N ASN A 172 5.95 -0.69 3.60
CA ASN A 172 5.78 -0.67 5.04
C ASN A 172 4.80 -1.75 5.49
N TRP A 173 5.05 -2.29 6.67
CA TRP A 173 4.22 -3.30 7.30
C TRP A 173 4.12 -3.03 8.78
N GLY A 174 2.97 -3.28 9.38
CA GLY A 174 2.84 -3.30 10.82
C GLY A 174 1.58 -4.04 11.26
N VAL A 175 1.23 -3.87 12.53
CA VAL A 175 0.05 -4.43 13.16
C VAL A 175 -0.95 -3.30 13.42
N SER A 176 -2.22 -3.49 13.08
CA SER A 176 -3.24 -2.50 13.40
C SER A 176 -3.35 -2.30 14.91
N GLY A 177 -3.22 -1.06 15.34
CA GLY A 177 -3.23 -0.68 16.75
C GLY A 177 -4.50 0.06 17.17
N PRO A 178 -4.47 0.72 18.34
CA PRO A 178 -5.58 1.54 18.79
C PRO A 178 -5.86 2.68 17.80
N MET A 179 -7.06 3.24 17.90
CA MET A 179 -7.49 4.37 17.10
C MET A 179 -6.61 5.60 17.36
N ASN A 180 -6.13 6.25 16.30
CA ASN A 180 -5.52 7.57 16.43
C ASN A 180 -6.63 8.59 16.77
N PRO A 181 -6.55 9.30 17.90
CA PRO A 181 -7.61 10.21 18.35
C PRO A 181 -7.74 11.48 17.51
N GLU A 182 -6.70 11.85 16.76
CA GLU A 182 -6.70 13.03 15.90
C GLU A 182 -7.33 12.72 14.53
N TYR A 183 -7.01 11.54 13.97
CA TYR A 183 -7.35 11.22 12.58
C TYR A 183 -8.47 10.19 12.42
N GLY A 184 -8.88 9.51 13.49
CA GLY A 184 -9.94 8.49 13.42
C GLY A 184 -9.58 7.31 12.51
N ILE A 185 -8.28 6.98 12.41
CA ILE A 185 -7.78 5.77 11.74
C ILE A 185 -6.99 4.91 12.71
N ARG A 186 -7.02 3.59 12.53
CA ARG A 186 -6.16 2.66 13.28
C ARG A 186 -4.69 3.06 13.10
N THR A 187 -3.95 3.09 14.21
CA THR A 187 -2.49 3.26 14.18
C THR A 187 -1.83 2.01 13.59
N LEU A 188 -0.57 2.14 13.19
CA LEU A 188 0.23 1.03 12.69
C LEU A 188 1.40 0.81 13.66
N MET A 189 1.28 -0.21 14.51
CA MET A 189 2.29 -0.62 15.50
C MET A 189 3.31 -1.57 14.88
N ASP A 190 4.44 -1.78 15.56
CA ASP A 190 5.51 -2.69 15.13
C ASP A 190 5.93 -2.49 13.68
N LEU A 191 6.01 -1.21 13.29
CA LEU A 191 6.27 -0.80 11.93
C LEU A 191 7.63 -1.30 11.44
N GLN A 192 7.61 -1.94 10.28
CA GLN A 192 8.78 -2.41 9.54
C GLN A 192 8.78 -1.78 8.15
N ILE A 193 9.97 -1.44 7.66
CA ILE A 193 10.22 -0.95 6.31
C ILE A 193 11.11 -1.97 5.64
N PHE A 194 10.62 -2.61 4.57
CA PHE A 194 11.42 -3.58 3.81
C PHE A 194 12.19 -2.89 2.70
N ASP A 195 13.43 -3.30 2.47
CA ASP A 195 14.21 -2.80 1.34
C ASP A 195 13.53 -3.19 0.02
N GLY A 196 13.11 -2.18 -0.74
CA GLY A 196 12.48 -2.36 -2.04
C GLY A 196 13.32 -3.17 -3.03
N GLU A 197 14.65 -3.09 -2.96
CA GLU A 197 15.55 -3.86 -3.83
C GLU A 197 15.59 -5.35 -3.44
N GLU A 198 15.36 -5.69 -2.17
CA GLU A 198 15.36 -7.08 -1.70
C GLU A 198 14.02 -7.79 -1.97
N VAL A 199 12.91 -7.04 -2.00
CA VAL A 199 11.56 -7.63 -2.13
C VAL A 199 10.96 -7.52 -3.53
N ALA A 200 11.49 -6.64 -4.38
CA ALA A 200 11.07 -6.55 -5.77
C ALA A 200 11.64 -7.72 -6.59
N ARG A 201 10.89 -8.16 -7.60
CA ARG A 201 11.41 -9.08 -8.62
C ARG A 201 12.62 -8.48 -9.31
N SER A 202 13.57 -9.30 -9.73
CA SER A 202 14.65 -8.85 -10.61
C SER A 202 14.10 -8.43 -11.98
N VAL A 203 14.86 -7.62 -12.72
CA VAL A 203 14.48 -7.23 -14.10
C VAL A 203 14.25 -8.47 -14.96
N GLU A 204 15.09 -9.49 -14.84
CA GLU A 204 14.96 -10.76 -15.57
C GLU A 204 13.65 -11.48 -15.24
N GLU A 205 13.24 -11.50 -13.98
CA GLU A 205 11.99 -12.13 -13.52
C GLU A 205 10.73 -11.38 -13.96
N THR A 206 10.85 -10.08 -14.28
CA THR A 206 9.71 -9.30 -14.81
C THR A 206 9.33 -9.70 -16.24
N GLY A 207 10.27 -10.27 -17.00
CA GLY A 207 10.10 -10.51 -18.44
C GLY A 207 10.15 -9.26 -19.31
N CYS A 208 10.48 -8.08 -18.75
CA CYS A 208 10.64 -6.84 -19.47
C CYS A 208 11.83 -6.88 -20.45
N LYS A 209 11.70 -6.21 -21.61
CA LYS A 209 12.69 -6.21 -22.70
C LYS A 209 12.92 -4.80 -23.27
N LEU A 210 13.01 -3.81 -22.39
CA LEU A 210 13.34 -2.42 -22.76
C LEU A 210 14.77 -2.29 -23.30
#